data_AF-A0A0W0VJU7-F1
#
_entry.id   AF-A0A0W0VJU7-F1
#
_cell.length_a   1.000
_cell.length_b   1.000
_cell.length_c   1.000
_cell.angle_alpha   90.00
_cell.angle_beta   90.00
_cell.angle_gamma   90.00
#
_symmetry.space_group_name_H-M   'P 1'
#
loop_
_entity.id
_entity.type
_entity.pdbx_description
1 polymer ?
#
loop_
_entity_poly.entity_id
_entity_poly.type
_entity_poly.pdbx_seq_one_letter_code
_entity_poly.pdbx_strand_id
1 'polypeptide(L)'
;MTNPTVETSTPSVMDNIIEKTAEKTSDYLIDKAKEQLNKILFETKKVKDAQSRLKLVMERYNLQKSTFSTISDWYYERPFWQKFTVIAIIIGIAIVAGVFIHAVVSALLAVAALGLCLAAHIILTEHSENTANCNEKLCEDLEELEQKLAGRLKTLGVLEDKIKRILSSLASTNIQLAEDELKLRFELSGLESAVAGLKTTHGDIESITEDLINMQGGLISRLSSAQATIQSLESKMEVATTNISHTNQALVKTEKAISNEVADIKHINEGLEQSFQNFNRMMDSLESQILPSSQNSELDDAIKNANKLIEEINVYYSEETQHPDKRMHQGTILEPIGIDQPKKRL
;
A
#
# COMPACT_ATOMS: atom_id res chain seq x y z
N MET A 1 9.89 -23.66 5.39
CA MET A 1 10.53 -22.40 5.82
C MET A 1 9.77 -21.90 7.04
N THR A 2 10.45 -21.60 8.13
CA THR A 2 9.85 -21.14 9.39
C THR A 2 9.36 -19.70 9.25
N ASN A 3 8.05 -19.50 9.43
CA ASN A 3 7.46 -18.16 9.43
C ASN A 3 8.00 -17.40 10.66
N PRO A 4 8.62 -16.22 10.51
CA PRO A 4 9.03 -15.44 11.67
C PRO A 4 7.78 -14.90 12.36
N THR A 5 7.55 -15.33 13.60
CA THR A 5 6.53 -14.75 14.47
C THR A 5 6.88 -13.28 14.66
N VAL A 6 6.16 -12.39 14.00
CA VAL A 6 6.26 -10.95 14.26
C VAL A 6 5.66 -10.74 15.65
N GLU A 7 6.52 -10.65 16.66
CA GLU A 7 6.12 -10.20 17.98
C GLU A 7 5.60 -8.77 17.84
N THR A 8 4.27 -8.64 17.82
CA THR A 8 3.58 -7.37 17.92
C THR A 8 3.82 -6.82 19.32
N SER A 9 4.97 -6.14 19.48
CA SER A 9 5.31 -5.34 20.64
C SER A 9 4.13 -4.42 20.95
N THR A 10 3.41 -4.71 22.02
CA THR A 10 2.16 -4.02 22.35
C THR A 10 2.46 -2.54 22.64
N PRO A 11 1.82 -1.58 21.93
CA PRO A 11 2.12 -0.15 22.07
C PRO A 11 2.17 0.31 23.54
N SER A 12 1.19 -0.18 24.31
CA SER A 12 1.03 -0.05 25.77
C SER A 12 2.30 -0.16 26.61
N VAL A 13 3.28 -1.01 26.25
CA VAL A 13 4.54 -1.15 27.00
C VAL A 13 5.53 -0.05 26.63
N MET A 14 5.60 0.33 25.36
CA MET A 14 6.49 1.39 24.89
C MET A 14 5.98 2.78 25.31
N ASP A 15 4.67 3.00 25.25
CA ASP A 15 4.00 4.21 25.72
C ASP A 15 4.34 4.46 27.20
N ASN A 16 4.21 3.43 28.05
CA ASN A 16 4.58 3.47 29.48
C ASN A 16 6.06 3.79 29.74
N ILE A 17 6.97 3.39 28.83
CA ILE A 17 8.41 3.64 28.98
C ILE A 17 8.75 5.06 28.53
N ILE A 18 8.12 5.55 27.45
CA ILE A 18 8.29 6.92 26.95
C ILE A 18 7.71 7.92 27.94
N GLU A 19 6.47 7.70 28.42
CA GLU A 19 5.83 8.52 29.45
C GLU A 19 6.72 8.62 30.69
N LYS A 20 7.18 7.49 31.26
CA LYS A 20 8.10 7.47 32.41
C LYS A 20 9.47 8.10 32.15
N THR A 21 9.93 8.16 30.90
CA THR A 21 11.24 8.74 30.57
C THR A 21 11.12 10.26 30.36
N ALA A 22 10.03 10.71 29.73
CA ALA A 22 9.67 12.12 29.61
C ALA A 22 9.35 12.72 30.99
N GLU A 23 8.58 12.02 31.82
CA GLU A 23 8.26 12.37 33.20
C GLU A 23 9.54 12.49 34.04
N LYS A 24 10.41 11.46 34.06
CA LYS A 24 11.71 11.52 34.76
C LYS A 24 12.63 12.64 34.28
N THR A 25 12.62 12.95 32.99
CA THR A 25 13.47 14.03 32.44
C THR A 25 12.91 15.39 32.81
N SER A 26 11.59 15.56 32.77
CA SER A 26 10.87 16.72 33.27
C SER A 26 11.14 16.94 34.77
N ASP A 27 10.94 15.91 35.59
CA ASP A 27 11.20 15.93 37.03
C ASP A 27 12.65 16.29 37.35
N TYR A 28 13.63 15.69 36.65
CA TYR A 28 15.04 16.03 36.83
C TYR A 28 15.32 17.51 36.53
N LEU A 29 14.78 18.05 35.44
CA LEU A 29 14.96 19.46 35.07
C LEU A 29 14.25 20.40 36.05
N ILE A 30 13.04 20.04 36.48
CA ILE A 30 12.24 20.76 37.47
C ILE A 30 12.98 20.78 38.83
N ASP A 31 13.52 19.66 39.29
CA ASP A 31 14.23 19.58 40.57
C ASP A 31 15.58 20.30 40.51
N LYS A 32 16.32 20.21 39.40
CA LYS A 32 17.52 21.02 39.16
C LYS A 32 17.20 22.52 39.20
N ALA A 33 16.08 22.92 38.63
CA ALA A 33 15.64 24.32 38.63
C ALA A 33 15.16 24.78 40.02
N LYS A 34 14.44 23.93 40.77
CA LYS A 34 14.11 24.16 42.19
C LYS A 34 15.37 24.31 43.03
N GLU A 35 16.40 23.49 42.82
CA GLU A 35 17.69 23.58 43.52
C GLU A 35 18.36 24.94 43.30
N GLN A 36 18.48 25.40 42.05
CA GLN A 36 19.05 26.72 41.73
C GLN A 36 18.18 27.87 42.27
N LEU A 37 16.85 27.75 42.17
CA LEU A 37 15.90 28.74 42.71
C LEU A 37 16.04 28.86 44.25
N ASN A 38 16.14 27.73 44.96
CA ASN A 38 16.34 27.68 46.40
C ASN A 38 17.69 28.30 46.81
N LYS A 39 18.75 28.11 46.00
CA LYS A 39 20.04 28.75 46.21
C LYS A 39 19.95 30.28 46.07
N ILE A 40 19.23 30.77 45.06
CA ILE A 40 18.97 32.21 44.88
C ILE A 40 18.12 32.77 46.04
N LEU A 41 17.06 32.07 46.44
CA LEU A 41 16.22 32.44 47.59
C LEU A 41 17.01 32.50 48.90
N PHE A 42 17.96 31.58 49.11
CA PHE A 42 18.83 31.56 50.29
C PHE A 42 19.79 32.76 50.33
N GLU A 43 20.41 33.11 49.21
CA GLU A 43 21.24 34.33 49.15
C GLU A 43 20.39 35.61 49.28
N THR A 44 19.19 35.66 48.68
CA THR A 44 18.22 36.75 48.89
C THR A 44 17.84 36.91 50.37
N LYS A 45 17.66 35.80 51.09
CA LYS A 45 17.40 35.81 52.54
C LYS A 45 18.59 36.38 53.32
N LYS A 46 19.83 35.95 53.03
CA LYS A 46 21.04 36.52 53.65
C LYS A 46 21.15 38.03 53.41
N VAL A 47 20.86 38.50 52.19
CA VAL A 47 20.86 39.93 51.83
C VAL A 47 19.80 40.69 52.63
N LYS A 48 18.60 40.13 52.81
CA LYS A 48 17.54 40.69 53.65
C LYS A 48 17.92 40.74 55.13
N ASP A 49 18.54 39.69 55.64
CA ASP A 49 19.05 39.62 57.02
C ASP A 49 20.19 40.63 57.23
N ALA A 50 21.06 40.83 56.23
CA ALA A 50 22.11 41.85 56.24
C ALA A 50 21.53 43.28 56.24
N GLN A 51 20.53 43.58 55.39
CA GLN A 51 19.84 44.87 55.42
C GLN A 51 19.16 45.13 56.77
N SER A 52 18.54 44.10 57.36
CA SER A 52 17.89 44.21 58.68
C SER A 52 18.92 44.47 59.80
N ARG A 53 20.08 43.81 59.74
CA ARG A 53 21.21 44.09 60.65
C ARG A 53 21.80 45.47 60.42
N LEU A 54 21.85 45.96 59.19
CA LEU A 54 22.36 47.29 58.84
C LEU A 54 21.50 48.39 59.49
N LYS A 55 20.17 48.30 59.35
CA LYS A 55 19.22 49.19 60.03
C LYS A 55 19.42 49.17 61.55
N LEU A 56 19.58 47.99 62.13
CA LEU A 56 19.75 47.83 63.58
C LEU A 56 21.12 48.34 64.07
N VAL A 57 22.16 48.29 63.23
CA VAL A 57 23.45 48.96 63.50
C VAL A 57 23.28 50.47 63.42
N MET A 58 22.60 51.01 62.40
CA MET A 58 22.34 52.44 62.24
C MET A 58 21.53 53.01 63.42
N GLU A 59 20.49 52.29 63.85
CA GLU A 59 19.69 52.59 65.04
C GLU A 59 20.53 52.57 66.33
N ARG A 60 21.36 51.54 66.54
CA ARG A 60 22.27 51.47 67.70
C ARG A 60 23.36 52.52 67.68
N TYR A 61 23.89 52.88 66.51
CA TYR A 61 24.91 53.90 66.35
C TYR A 61 24.38 55.28 66.76
N ASN A 62 23.16 55.60 66.35
CA ASN A 62 22.43 56.80 66.78
C ASN A 62 22.13 56.82 68.29
N LEU A 63 22.12 55.66 68.97
CA LEU A 63 21.86 55.54 70.42
C LEU A 63 23.13 55.45 71.28
N GLN A 64 24.25 54.92 70.77
CA GLN A 64 25.49 54.71 71.53
C GLN A 64 26.53 55.80 71.27
N LYS A 65 26.26 57.04 71.71
CA LYS A 65 27.33 58.03 71.90
C LYS A 65 28.33 57.52 72.95
N SER A 66 29.61 57.48 72.58
CA SER A 66 30.72 57.15 73.50
C SER A 66 30.73 58.13 74.68
N THR A 67 31.11 57.69 75.88
CA THR A 67 31.21 58.59 77.05
C THR A 67 32.18 59.76 76.82
N PHE A 68 33.22 59.56 76.01
CA PHE A 68 34.13 60.64 75.60
C PHE A 68 33.46 61.61 74.61
N SER A 69 32.63 61.12 73.68
CA SER A 69 31.78 61.97 72.83
C SER A 69 30.74 62.71 73.66
N THR A 70 30.10 62.09 74.65
CA THR A 70 29.16 62.78 75.56
C THR A 70 29.84 63.92 76.34
N ILE A 71 31.09 63.74 76.77
CA ILE A 71 31.89 64.79 77.43
C ILE A 71 32.31 65.87 76.42
N SER A 72 32.69 65.48 75.21
CA SER A 72 33.06 66.37 74.10
C SER A 72 31.89 67.25 73.67
N ASP A 73 30.73 66.66 73.41
CA ASP A 73 29.48 67.33 73.06
C ASP A 73 29.02 68.26 74.20
N TRP A 74 28.99 67.75 75.44
CA TRP A 74 28.68 68.56 76.62
C TRP A 74 29.65 69.73 76.77
N TYR A 75 30.93 69.57 76.43
CA TYR A 75 31.88 70.67 76.45
C TYR A 75 31.62 71.64 75.29
N TYR A 76 31.38 71.15 74.07
CA TYR A 76 31.17 71.94 72.85
C TYR A 76 29.96 72.86 72.97
N GLU A 77 28.80 72.32 73.38
CA GLU A 77 27.51 73.04 73.52
C GLU A 77 27.53 74.15 74.59
N ARG A 78 28.53 74.18 75.47
CA ARG A 78 28.58 75.16 76.57
C ARG A 78 28.96 76.54 76.07
N PRO A 79 28.27 77.61 76.54
CA PRO A 79 28.67 78.98 76.24
C PRO A 79 30.08 79.24 76.76
N PHE A 80 30.85 80.05 76.03
CA PHE A 80 32.26 80.35 76.27
C PHE A 80 32.59 80.54 77.77
N TRP A 81 31.81 81.36 78.49
CA TRP A 81 31.97 81.60 79.93
C TRP A 81 31.98 80.35 80.82
N GLN A 82 31.18 79.32 80.51
CA GLN A 82 31.17 78.08 81.30
C GLN A 82 32.44 77.24 81.08
N LYS A 83 33.07 77.35 79.89
CA LYS A 83 34.39 76.76 79.61
C LYS A 83 35.47 77.44 80.46
N PHE A 84 35.41 78.77 80.62
CA PHE A 84 36.31 79.51 81.50
C PHE A 84 36.14 79.14 82.98
N THR A 85 34.92 78.92 83.47
CA THR A 85 34.74 78.52 84.89
C THR A 85 35.39 77.18 85.21
N VAL A 86 35.35 76.18 84.30
CA VAL A 86 36.04 74.89 84.52
C VAL A 86 37.56 75.08 84.54
N ILE A 87 38.10 75.85 83.58
CA ILE A 87 39.54 76.17 83.51
C ILE A 87 39.99 76.94 84.77
N ALA A 88 39.21 77.93 85.21
CA ALA A 88 39.49 78.72 86.41
C ALA A 88 39.46 77.90 87.70
N ILE A 89 38.56 76.90 87.81
CA ILE A 89 38.53 75.97 88.95
C ILE A 89 39.79 75.10 88.97
N ILE A 90 40.20 74.55 87.81
CA ILE A 90 41.41 73.72 87.70
C ILE A 90 42.67 74.53 88.06
N ILE A 91 42.78 75.75 87.52
CA ILE A 91 43.88 76.69 87.84
C ILE A 91 43.85 77.07 89.32
N GLY A 92 42.66 77.36 89.89
CA GLY A 92 42.51 77.68 91.30
C GLY A 92 42.99 76.55 92.22
N ILE A 93 42.62 75.30 91.92
CA ILE A 93 43.09 74.12 92.65
C ILE A 93 44.61 73.96 92.51
N ALA A 94 45.17 74.14 91.31
CA ALA A 94 46.62 74.06 91.08
C ALA A 94 47.41 75.14 91.82
N ILE A 95 46.88 76.38 91.87
CA ILE A 95 47.47 77.48 92.64
C ILE A 95 47.42 77.16 94.14
N VAL A 96 46.27 76.74 94.68
CA VAL A 96 46.11 76.40 96.11
C VAL A 96 47.04 75.24 96.51
N ALA A 97 47.20 74.22 95.67
CA ALA A 97 48.16 73.15 95.91
C ALA A 97 49.62 73.63 95.85
N GLY A 98 49.96 74.51 94.91
CA GLY A 98 51.31 75.05 94.74
C GLY A 98 51.74 76.02 95.84
N VAL A 99 50.80 76.75 96.46
CA VAL A 99 51.06 77.68 97.59
C VAL A 99 51.73 76.97 98.78
N PHE A 100 51.46 75.67 98.97
CA PHE A 100 52.12 74.85 100.00
C PHE A 100 53.57 74.43 99.67
N ILE A 101 54.05 74.60 98.43
CA ILE A 101 55.33 74.03 97.97
C ILE A 101 56.37 75.08 97.59
N HIS A 102 56.00 76.15 96.88
CA HIS A 102 56.76 77.43 96.75
C HIS A 102 56.10 78.30 95.67
N ALA A 103 56.12 79.63 95.81
CA ALA A 103 55.50 80.55 94.85
C ALA A 103 55.98 80.40 93.38
N VAL A 104 57.25 80.05 93.17
CA VAL A 104 57.80 79.79 91.82
C VAL A 104 57.24 78.49 91.23
N VAL A 105 57.10 77.46 92.08
CA VAL A 105 56.51 76.17 91.68
C VAL A 105 55.03 76.31 91.38
N SER A 106 54.28 77.12 92.15
CA SER A 106 52.87 77.41 91.87
C SER A 106 52.66 78.15 90.55
N ALA A 107 53.55 79.09 90.20
CA ALA A 107 53.48 79.79 88.91
C ALA A 107 53.74 78.84 87.72
N LEU A 108 54.75 77.96 87.84
CA LEU A 108 55.02 76.93 86.83
C LEU A 108 53.88 75.92 86.70
N LEU A 109 53.28 75.48 87.83
CA LEU A 109 52.10 74.61 87.84
C LEU A 109 50.88 75.29 87.20
N ALA A 110 50.65 76.58 87.43
CA ALA A 110 49.54 77.32 86.82
C ALA A 110 49.73 77.47 85.29
N VAL A 111 50.95 77.75 84.82
CA VAL A 111 51.28 77.81 83.39
C VAL A 111 51.16 76.41 82.73
N ALA A 112 51.61 75.35 83.41
CA ALA A 112 51.44 73.98 82.93
C ALA A 112 49.97 73.56 82.88
N ALA A 113 49.16 73.93 83.88
CA ALA A 113 47.72 73.69 83.91
C ALA A 113 46.98 74.44 82.79
N LEU A 114 47.36 75.69 82.51
CA LEU A 114 46.87 76.45 81.36
C LEU A 114 47.22 75.78 80.03
N GLY A 115 48.47 75.34 79.86
CA GLY A 115 48.90 74.59 78.67
C GLY A 115 48.11 73.29 78.47
N LEU A 116 47.90 72.52 79.53
CA LEU A 116 47.07 71.31 79.51
C LEU A 116 45.60 71.61 79.20
N CYS A 117 45.03 72.70 79.73
CA CYS A 117 43.66 73.11 79.44
C CYS A 117 43.47 73.54 77.97
N LEU A 118 44.45 74.25 77.39
CA LEU A 118 44.43 74.64 75.98
C LEU A 118 44.61 73.43 75.05
N ALA A 119 45.53 72.51 75.39
CA ALA A 119 45.70 71.25 74.66
C ALA A 119 44.42 70.41 74.71
N ALA A 120 43.80 70.28 75.89
CA ALA A 120 42.52 69.59 76.05
C ALA A 120 41.38 70.27 75.28
N HIS A 121 41.34 71.61 75.23
CA HIS A 121 40.35 72.35 74.44
C HIS A 121 40.47 72.04 72.93
N ILE A 122 41.69 72.07 72.39
CA ILE A 122 41.96 71.75 70.98
C ILE A 122 41.58 70.29 70.71
N ILE A 123 42.11 69.34 71.49
CA ILE A 123 41.86 67.91 71.33
C ILE A 123 40.36 67.57 71.44
N LEU A 124 39.63 68.14 72.40
CA LEU A 124 38.19 67.88 72.55
C LEU A 124 37.39 68.51 71.41
N THR A 125 37.74 69.71 70.94
CA THR A 125 37.00 70.37 69.85
C THR A 125 37.25 69.66 68.52
N GLU A 126 38.52 69.39 68.19
CA GLU A 126 38.93 68.63 67.01
C GLU A 126 38.36 67.21 67.03
N HIS A 127 38.32 66.55 68.19
CA HIS A 127 37.68 65.24 68.31
C HIS A 127 36.16 65.31 68.18
N SER A 128 35.49 66.34 68.70
CA SER A 128 34.05 66.55 68.50
C SER A 128 33.72 66.68 67.02
N GLU A 129 34.45 67.55 66.31
CA GLU A 129 34.22 67.85 64.90
C GLU A 129 34.59 66.66 63.99
N ASN A 130 35.74 66.02 64.22
CA ASN A 130 36.11 64.80 63.49
C ASN A 130 35.16 63.63 63.78
N THR A 131 34.64 63.50 65.01
CA THR A 131 33.64 62.48 65.34
C THR A 131 32.31 62.78 64.69
N ALA A 132 31.84 64.03 64.70
CA ALA A 132 30.61 64.43 64.02
C ALA A 132 30.69 64.18 62.49
N ASN A 133 31.76 64.64 61.84
CA ASN A 133 31.99 64.42 60.41
C ASN A 133 32.16 62.92 60.06
N CYS A 134 32.81 62.14 60.93
CA CYS A 134 32.92 60.69 60.75
C CYS A 134 31.56 59.99 60.91
N ASN A 135 30.76 60.40 61.88
CA ASN A 135 29.42 59.85 62.12
C ASN A 135 28.48 60.18 60.95
N GLU A 136 28.48 61.42 60.46
CA GLU A 136 27.67 61.87 59.32
C GLU A 136 28.02 61.07 58.07
N LYS A 137 29.32 60.97 57.74
CA LYS A 137 29.79 60.17 56.61
C LYS A 137 29.47 58.69 56.77
N LEU A 138 29.58 58.12 57.97
CA LEU A 138 29.24 56.72 58.23
C LEU A 138 27.74 56.49 58.07
N CYS A 139 26.88 57.44 58.47
CA CYS A 139 25.45 57.39 58.20
C CYS A 139 25.14 57.49 56.70
N GLU A 140 25.81 58.35 55.94
CA GLU A 140 25.68 58.46 54.48
C GLU A 140 26.09 57.14 53.78
N ASP A 141 27.28 56.59 54.12
CA ASP A 141 27.77 55.31 53.61
C ASP A 141 26.82 54.14 53.96
N LEU A 142 26.22 54.14 55.15
CA LEU A 142 25.22 53.15 55.58
C LEU A 142 23.90 53.30 54.80
N GLU A 143 23.42 54.52 54.56
CA GLU A 143 22.20 54.75 53.78
C GLU A 143 22.40 54.35 52.32
N GLU A 144 23.52 54.74 51.71
CA GLU A 144 23.87 54.37 50.34
C GLU A 144 23.97 52.84 50.20
N LEU A 145 24.54 52.15 51.20
CA LEU A 145 24.56 50.69 51.25
C LEU A 145 23.16 50.09 51.40
N GLU A 146 22.27 50.67 52.22
CA GLU A 146 20.88 50.21 52.31
C GLU A 146 20.14 50.35 50.98
N GLN A 147 20.26 51.51 50.31
CA GLN A 147 19.65 51.77 49.02
C GLN A 147 20.18 50.80 47.94
N LYS A 148 21.50 50.56 47.92
CA LYS A 148 22.15 49.55 47.04
C LYS A 148 21.64 48.13 47.32
N LEU A 149 21.47 47.74 48.59
CA LEU A 149 20.92 46.43 48.98
C LEU A 149 19.45 46.29 48.56
N ALA A 150 18.62 47.31 48.81
CA ALA A 150 17.21 47.32 48.40
C ALA A 150 17.06 47.24 46.86
N GLY A 151 17.89 47.97 46.12
CA GLY A 151 17.95 47.89 44.66
C GLY A 151 18.31 46.49 44.15
N ARG A 152 19.33 45.85 44.74
CA ARG A 152 19.71 44.46 44.43
C ARG A 152 18.62 43.46 44.78
N LEU A 153 17.94 43.62 45.91
CA LEU A 153 16.85 42.73 46.32
C LEU A 153 15.65 42.83 45.36
N LYS A 154 15.35 44.04 44.87
CA LYS A 154 14.36 44.26 43.81
C LYS A 154 14.75 43.58 42.48
N THR A 155 16.01 43.65 42.05
CA THR A 155 16.45 42.98 40.81
C THR A 155 16.45 41.45 40.96
N LEU A 156 16.78 40.92 42.13
CA LEU A 156 16.68 39.49 42.43
C LEU A 156 15.23 38.98 42.36
N GLY A 157 14.25 39.71 42.91
CA GLY A 157 12.83 39.34 42.76
C GLY A 157 12.35 39.31 41.31
N VAL A 158 12.73 40.31 40.50
CA VAL A 158 12.43 40.33 39.06
C VAL A 158 13.08 39.15 38.31
N LEU A 159 14.29 38.75 38.72
CA LEU A 159 14.98 37.59 38.16
C LEU A 159 14.28 36.27 38.57
N GLU A 160 13.86 36.16 39.83
CA GLU A 160 13.10 35.02 40.36
C GLU A 160 11.82 34.78 39.54
N ASP A 161 11.03 35.82 39.30
CA ASP A 161 9.80 35.75 38.50
C ASP A 161 10.06 35.43 37.02
N LYS A 162 11.19 35.89 36.45
CA LYS A 162 11.61 35.50 35.10
C LYS A 162 11.98 34.02 35.03
N ILE A 163 12.75 33.52 36.01
CA ILE A 163 13.13 32.10 36.10
C ILE A 163 11.88 31.22 36.24
N LYS A 164 10.93 31.56 37.12
CA LYS A 164 9.66 30.84 37.26
C LYS A 164 8.89 30.75 35.95
N ARG A 165 8.70 31.87 35.24
CA ARG A 165 8.00 31.90 33.93
C ARG A 165 8.71 31.05 32.88
N ILE A 166 10.04 31.14 32.78
CA ILE A 166 10.82 30.33 31.84
C ILE A 166 10.66 28.84 32.16
N LEU A 167 10.73 28.46 33.45
CA LEU A 167 10.58 27.07 33.87
C LEU A 167 9.18 26.51 33.57
N SER A 168 8.12 27.27 33.87
CA SER A 168 6.74 26.88 33.52
C SER A 168 6.53 26.77 32.01
N SER A 169 7.10 27.69 31.23
CA SER A 169 7.05 27.62 29.77
C SER A 169 7.78 26.38 29.24
N LEU A 170 8.97 26.08 29.76
CA LEU A 170 9.76 24.93 29.34
C LEU A 170 9.06 23.61 29.68
N ALA A 171 8.47 23.50 30.87
CA ALA A 171 7.67 22.34 31.27
C ALA A 171 6.46 22.14 30.33
N SER A 172 5.73 23.23 30.01
CA SER A 172 4.60 23.16 29.08
C SER A 172 5.01 22.73 27.67
N THR A 173 6.12 23.25 27.15
CA THR A 173 6.65 22.85 25.83
C THR A 173 7.13 21.40 25.84
N ASN A 174 7.74 20.93 26.93
CA ASN A 174 8.19 19.54 27.04
C ASN A 174 7.02 18.54 27.05
N ILE A 175 5.89 18.89 27.67
CA ILE A 175 4.65 18.09 27.61
C ILE A 175 4.11 18.03 26.18
N GLN A 176 3.99 19.18 25.51
CA GLN A 176 3.51 19.24 24.11
C GLN A 176 4.40 18.42 23.15
N LEU A 177 5.72 18.50 23.30
CA LEU A 177 6.65 17.71 22.49
C LEU A 177 6.52 16.20 22.72
N ALA A 178 6.18 15.76 23.95
CA ALA A 178 5.91 14.36 24.23
C ALA A 178 4.56 13.89 23.64
N GLU A 179 3.52 14.72 23.69
CA GLU A 179 2.23 14.47 23.04
C GLU A 179 2.38 14.37 21.50
N ASP A 180 3.13 15.30 20.89
CA ASP A 180 3.45 15.28 19.46
C ASP A 180 4.30 14.06 19.07
N GLU A 181 5.27 13.64 19.90
CA GLU A 181 6.06 12.43 19.65
C GLU A 181 5.17 11.17 19.65
N LEU A 182 4.28 11.02 20.63
CA LEU A 182 3.33 9.90 20.69
C LEU A 182 2.39 9.88 19.48
N LYS A 183 1.88 11.04 19.08
CA LYS A 183 1.04 11.17 17.88
C LYS A 183 1.78 10.76 16.60
N LEU A 184 3.00 11.27 16.40
CA LEU A 184 3.84 10.92 15.24
C LEU A 184 4.19 9.42 15.21
N ARG A 185 4.41 8.79 16.37
CA ARG A 185 4.62 7.33 16.47
C ARG A 185 3.38 6.53 16.07
N PHE A 186 2.19 6.97 16.48
CA PHE A 186 0.94 6.35 16.07
C PHE A 186 0.69 6.47 14.56
N GLU A 187 0.90 7.66 13.99
CA GLU A 187 0.80 7.90 12.54
C GLU A 187 1.82 7.07 11.76
N LEU A 188 3.06 6.93 12.24
CA LEU A 188 4.08 6.08 11.65
C LEU A 188 3.68 4.60 11.65
N SER A 189 3.16 4.07 12.76
CA SER A 189 2.69 2.68 12.83
C SER A 189 1.50 2.41 11.89
N GLY A 190 0.59 3.38 11.75
CA GLY A 190 -0.48 3.33 10.74
C GLY A 190 0.06 3.28 9.31
N LEU A 191 1.09 4.06 9.01
CA LEU A 191 1.76 4.06 7.71
C LEU A 191 2.50 2.75 7.43
N GLU A 192 3.21 2.19 8.41
CA GLU A 192 3.88 0.88 8.30
C GLU A 192 2.88 -0.24 7.98
N SER A 193 1.72 -0.25 8.65
CA SER A 193 0.62 -1.19 8.38
C SER A 193 0.06 -1.02 6.97
N ALA A 194 -0.16 0.22 6.51
CA ALA A 194 -0.61 0.50 5.15
C ALA A 194 0.41 0.06 4.08
N VAL A 195 1.71 0.27 4.32
CA VAL A 195 2.80 -0.19 3.44
C VAL A 195 2.87 -1.72 3.40
N ALA A 196 2.69 -2.40 4.53
CA ALA A 196 2.61 -3.86 4.57
C ALA A 196 1.41 -4.39 3.76
N GLY A 197 0.23 -3.77 3.89
CA GLY A 197 -0.96 -4.11 3.09
C GLY A 197 -0.74 -3.92 1.59
N LEU A 198 -0.17 -2.77 1.18
CA LEU A 198 0.18 -2.51 -0.23
C LEU A 198 1.17 -3.54 -0.78
N LYS A 199 2.13 -3.99 0.03
CA LYS A 199 3.09 -5.03 -0.36
C LYS A 199 2.42 -6.39 -0.60
N THR A 200 1.42 -6.76 0.22
CA THR A 200 0.60 -7.95 -0.03
C THR A 200 -0.18 -7.83 -1.33
N THR A 201 -0.91 -6.72 -1.52
CA THR A 201 -1.69 -6.49 -2.75
C THR A 201 -0.80 -6.47 -4.01
N HIS A 202 0.43 -5.98 -3.91
CA HIS A 202 1.39 -6.03 -5.01
C HIS A 202 1.74 -7.48 -5.41
N GLY A 203 2.02 -8.35 -4.42
CA GLY A 203 2.28 -9.77 -4.68
C GLY A 203 1.08 -10.52 -5.26
N ASP A 204 -0.14 -10.18 -4.81
CA ASP A 204 -1.38 -10.72 -5.41
C ASP A 204 -1.51 -10.33 -6.89
N ILE A 205 -1.18 -9.07 -7.24
CA ILE A 205 -1.17 -8.58 -8.63
C ILE A 205 -0.10 -9.28 -9.48
N GLU A 206 1.09 -9.53 -8.93
CA GLU A 206 2.15 -10.28 -9.62
C GLU A 206 1.68 -11.71 -9.93
N SER A 207 1.08 -12.41 -8.96
CA SER A 207 0.53 -13.76 -9.15
C SER A 207 -0.57 -13.80 -10.22
N ILE A 208 -1.52 -12.84 -10.19
CA ILE A 208 -2.58 -12.72 -11.20
C ILE A 208 -1.98 -12.45 -12.60
N THR A 209 -0.90 -11.67 -12.66
CA THR A 209 -0.21 -11.37 -13.93
C THR A 209 0.44 -12.62 -14.51
N GLU A 210 1.09 -13.45 -13.68
CA GLU A 210 1.67 -14.73 -14.10
C GLU A 210 0.58 -15.70 -14.61
N ASP A 211 -0.54 -15.83 -13.90
CA ASP A 211 -1.70 -16.64 -14.32
C ASP A 211 -2.27 -16.19 -15.67
N LEU A 212 -2.39 -14.88 -15.90
CA LEU A 212 -2.86 -14.32 -17.18
C LEU A 212 -1.89 -14.61 -18.32
N ILE A 213 -0.58 -14.51 -18.10
CA ILE A 213 0.46 -14.86 -19.09
C ILE A 213 0.37 -16.35 -19.46
N ASN A 214 0.24 -17.22 -18.45
CA ASN A 214 0.08 -18.67 -18.65
C ASN A 214 -1.21 -19.00 -19.42
N MET A 215 -2.33 -18.35 -19.08
CA MET A 215 -3.60 -18.50 -19.79
C MET A 215 -3.52 -18.03 -21.24
N GLN A 216 -2.85 -16.91 -21.51
CA GLN A 216 -2.60 -16.39 -22.86
C GLN A 216 -1.79 -17.40 -23.69
N GLY A 217 -0.71 -17.96 -23.14
CA GLY A 217 0.08 -19.00 -23.80
C GLY A 217 -0.74 -20.27 -24.15
N GLY A 218 -1.60 -20.70 -23.23
CA GLY A 218 -2.54 -21.80 -23.45
C GLY A 218 -3.56 -21.52 -24.56
N LEU A 219 -4.09 -20.29 -24.64
CA LEU A 219 -4.99 -19.88 -25.71
C LEU A 219 -4.30 -19.81 -27.08
N ILE A 220 -3.07 -19.29 -27.16
CA ILE A 220 -2.27 -19.25 -28.40
C ILE A 220 -2.01 -20.67 -28.91
N SER A 221 -1.68 -21.61 -28.01
CA SER A 221 -1.46 -23.01 -28.37
C SER A 221 -2.72 -23.66 -28.93
N ARG A 222 -3.87 -23.47 -28.26
CA ARG A 222 -5.18 -23.98 -28.71
C ARG A 222 -5.60 -23.40 -30.05
N LEU A 223 -5.40 -22.10 -30.27
CA LEU A 223 -5.69 -21.42 -31.54
C LEU A 223 -4.84 -22.01 -32.68
N SER A 224 -3.55 -22.22 -32.43
CA SER A 224 -2.63 -22.83 -33.40
C SER A 224 -3.04 -24.25 -33.78
N SER A 225 -3.44 -25.09 -32.81
CA SER A 225 -3.97 -26.44 -33.08
C SER A 225 -5.30 -26.41 -33.85
N ALA A 226 -6.19 -25.47 -33.55
CA ALA A 226 -7.45 -25.30 -34.27
C ALA A 226 -7.19 -24.88 -35.73
N GLN A 227 -6.28 -23.94 -35.97
CA GLN A 227 -5.88 -23.50 -37.31
C GLN A 227 -5.28 -24.64 -38.15
N ALA A 228 -4.38 -25.44 -37.56
CA ALA A 228 -3.83 -26.63 -38.24
C ALA A 228 -4.92 -27.68 -38.56
N THR A 229 -5.93 -27.81 -37.69
CA THR A 229 -7.08 -28.70 -37.94
C THR A 229 -7.95 -28.20 -39.09
N ILE A 230 -8.21 -26.89 -39.17
CA ILE A 230 -8.95 -26.26 -40.28
C ILE A 230 -8.22 -26.51 -41.60
N GLN A 231 -6.91 -26.22 -41.68
CA GLN A 231 -6.10 -26.45 -42.89
C GLN A 231 -6.13 -27.93 -43.34
N SER A 232 -6.11 -28.88 -42.40
CA SER A 232 -6.25 -30.31 -42.71
C SER A 232 -7.63 -30.66 -43.28
N LEU A 233 -8.69 -30.03 -42.78
CA LEU A 233 -10.06 -30.22 -43.28
C LEU A 233 -10.26 -29.57 -44.64
N GLU A 234 -9.72 -28.38 -44.88
CA GLU A 234 -9.74 -27.70 -46.18
C GLU A 234 -9.07 -28.56 -47.26
N SER A 235 -7.87 -29.08 -47.00
CA SER A 235 -7.17 -29.99 -47.92
C SER A 235 -7.96 -31.28 -48.20
N LYS A 236 -8.61 -31.88 -47.19
CA LYS A 236 -9.49 -33.04 -47.38
C LYS A 236 -10.73 -32.71 -48.21
N MET A 237 -11.30 -31.51 -48.03
CA MET A 237 -12.45 -31.03 -48.79
C MET A 237 -12.10 -30.77 -50.27
N GLU A 238 -10.91 -30.24 -50.55
CA GLU A 238 -10.39 -30.07 -51.92
C GLU A 238 -10.19 -31.41 -52.64
N VAL A 239 -9.61 -32.41 -51.96
CA VAL A 239 -9.49 -33.79 -52.47
C VAL A 239 -10.88 -34.41 -52.71
N ALA A 240 -11.83 -34.26 -51.77
CA ALA A 240 -13.19 -34.74 -51.94
C ALA A 240 -13.91 -34.09 -53.14
N THR A 241 -13.75 -32.78 -53.30
CA THR A 241 -14.31 -32.00 -54.42
C THR A 241 -13.75 -32.48 -55.76
N THR A 242 -12.44 -32.72 -55.81
CA THR A 242 -11.76 -33.26 -56.99
C THR A 242 -12.27 -34.66 -57.35
N ASN A 243 -12.42 -35.54 -56.34
CA ASN A 243 -12.95 -36.89 -56.54
C ASN A 243 -14.42 -36.89 -57.00
N ILE A 244 -15.26 -35.99 -56.48
CA ILE A 244 -16.63 -35.79 -56.95
C ILE A 244 -16.64 -35.35 -58.43
N SER A 245 -15.77 -34.41 -58.81
CA SER A 245 -15.63 -33.96 -60.20
C SER A 245 -15.24 -35.11 -61.14
N HIS A 246 -14.23 -35.91 -60.77
CA HIS A 246 -13.82 -37.10 -61.53
C HIS A 246 -14.94 -38.15 -61.65
N THR A 247 -15.67 -38.39 -60.56
CA THR A 247 -16.79 -39.35 -60.54
C THR A 247 -17.93 -38.86 -61.44
N ASN A 248 -18.25 -37.57 -61.42
CA ASN A 248 -19.26 -36.97 -62.29
C ASN A 248 -18.86 -37.04 -63.77
N GLN A 249 -17.59 -36.78 -64.11
CA GLN A 249 -17.08 -36.97 -65.48
C GLN A 249 -17.13 -38.43 -65.94
N ALA A 250 -16.85 -39.39 -65.04
CA ALA A 250 -16.97 -40.81 -65.34
C ALA A 250 -18.43 -41.21 -65.59
N LEU A 251 -19.36 -40.72 -64.76
CA LEU A 251 -20.79 -40.96 -64.90
C LEU A 251 -21.33 -40.43 -66.24
N VAL A 252 -20.98 -39.19 -66.63
CA VAL A 252 -21.37 -38.62 -67.94
C VAL A 252 -20.80 -39.42 -69.12
N LYS A 253 -19.58 -39.98 -69.00
CA LYS A 253 -19.02 -40.88 -70.03
C LYS A 253 -19.80 -42.19 -70.13
N THR A 254 -20.15 -42.79 -69.00
CA THR A 254 -20.94 -44.04 -68.94
C THR A 254 -22.36 -43.82 -69.45
N GLU A 255 -23.02 -42.72 -69.08
CA GLU A 255 -24.33 -42.32 -69.58
C GLU A 255 -24.34 -42.17 -71.10
N LYS A 256 -23.30 -41.51 -71.67
CA LYS A 256 -23.13 -41.41 -73.12
C LYS A 256 -22.90 -42.78 -73.79
N ALA A 257 -22.12 -43.67 -73.16
CA ALA A 257 -21.89 -45.02 -73.69
C ALA A 257 -23.20 -45.84 -73.72
N ILE A 258 -23.97 -45.82 -72.63
CA ILE A 258 -25.30 -46.46 -72.56
C ILE A 258 -26.25 -45.84 -73.60
N SER A 259 -26.25 -44.52 -73.76
CA SER A 259 -27.08 -43.86 -74.78
C SER A 259 -26.73 -44.28 -76.20
N ASN A 260 -25.45 -44.58 -76.48
CA ASN A 260 -25.03 -45.13 -77.77
C ASN A 260 -25.52 -46.58 -77.93
N GLU A 261 -25.30 -47.45 -76.95
CA GLU A 261 -25.78 -48.85 -77.03
C GLU A 261 -27.31 -48.94 -77.18
N VAL A 262 -28.07 -48.06 -76.52
CA VAL A 262 -29.53 -47.97 -76.68
C VAL A 262 -29.90 -47.56 -78.12
N ALA A 263 -29.13 -46.67 -78.76
CA ALA A 263 -29.34 -46.30 -80.16
C ALA A 263 -28.98 -47.46 -81.12
N ASP A 264 -27.89 -48.18 -80.86
CA ASP A 264 -27.48 -49.35 -81.65
C ASP A 264 -28.53 -50.48 -81.53
N ILE A 265 -29.01 -50.78 -80.32
CA ILE A 265 -30.11 -51.74 -80.08
C ILE A 265 -31.38 -51.32 -80.84
N LYS A 266 -31.72 -50.03 -80.82
CA LYS A 266 -32.88 -49.51 -81.57
C LYS A 266 -32.72 -49.72 -83.08
N HIS A 267 -31.54 -49.44 -83.64
CA HIS A 267 -31.24 -49.67 -85.05
C HIS A 267 -31.27 -51.17 -85.42
N ILE A 268 -30.73 -52.04 -84.56
CA ILE A 268 -30.81 -53.51 -84.74
C ILE A 268 -32.27 -53.97 -84.73
N ASN A 269 -33.10 -53.45 -83.82
CA ASN A 269 -34.52 -53.79 -83.74
C ASN A 269 -35.30 -53.31 -84.98
N GLU A 270 -35.02 -52.11 -85.48
CA GLU A 270 -35.58 -51.60 -86.74
C GLU A 270 -35.16 -52.47 -87.95
N GLY A 271 -33.92 -52.95 -87.99
CA GLY A 271 -33.43 -53.87 -89.01
C GLY A 271 -34.06 -55.28 -88.92
N LEU A 272 -34.26 -55.80 -87.72
CA LEU A 272 -34.97 -57.06 -87.48
C LEU A 272 -36.43 -56.98 -87.92
N GLU A 273 -37.13 -55.89 -87.58
CA GLU A 273 -38.51 -55.63 -88.01
C GLU A 273 -38.62 -55.58 -89.55
N GLN A 274 -37.69 -54.90 -90.23
CA GLN A 274 -37.64 -54.92 -91.70
C GLN A 274 -37.37 -56.33 -92.27
N SER A 275 -36.50 -57.10 -91.62
CA SER A 275 -36.21 -58.49 -92.00
C SER A 275 -37.46 -59.38 -91.84
N PHE A 276 -38.20 -59.24 -90.73
CA PHE A 276 -39.48 -59.92 -90.51
C PHE A 276 -40.53 -59.52 -91.55
N GLN A 277 -40.66 -58.23 -91.88
CA GLN A 277 -41.58 -57.78 -92.93
C GLN A 277 -41.21 -58.33 -94.31
N ASN A 278 -39.91 -58.41 -94.64
CA ASN A 278 -39.44 -59.01 -95.88
C ASN A 278 -39.66 -60.54 -95.90
N PHE A 279 -39.43 -61.22 -94.79
CA PHE A 279 -39.73 -62.64 -94.62
C PHE A 279 -41.23 -62.91 -94.78
N ASN A 280 -42.08 -62.12 -94.15
CA ASN A 280 -43.54 -62.22 -94.30
C ASN A 280 -43.95 -62.00 -95.76
N ARG A 281 -43.49 -60.93 -96.44
CA ARG A 281 -43.74 -60.74 -97.89
C ARG A 281 -43.24 -61.91 -98.75
N MET A 282 -42.12 -62.52 -98.38
CA MET A 282 -41.59 -63.70 -99.06
C MET A 282 -42.49 -64.92 -98.82
N MET A 283 -42.98 -65.11 -97.60
CA MET A 283 -43.97 -66.15 -97.25
C MET A 283 -45.30 -65.92 -97.97
N ASP A 284 -45.85 -64.70 -97.99
CA ASP A 284 -47.06 -64.33 -98.73
C ASP A 284 -46.89 -64.62 -100.25
N SER A 285 -45.71 -64.32 -100.80
CA SER A 285 -45.36 -64.63 -102.19
C SER A 285 -45.21 -66.13 -102.46
N LEU A 286 -44.69 -66.89 -101.49
CA LEU A 286 -44.59 -68.35 -101.54
C LEU A 286 -45.97 -69.00 -101.43
N GLU A 287 -46.83 -68.49 -100.55
CA GLU A 287 -48.24 -68.89 -100.43
C GLU A 287 -48.98 -68.61 -101.74
N SER A 288 -48.81 -67.43 -102.34
CA SER A 288 -49.35 -67.10 -103.67
C SER A 288 -48.76 -67.91 -104.83
N GLN A 289 -47.61 -68.56 -104.67
CA GLN A 289 -47.00 -69.43 -105.69
C GLN A 289 -47.34 -70.91 -105.49
N ILE A 290 -47.55 -71.36 -104.24
CA ILE A 290 -48.00 -72.70 -103.88
C ILE A 290 -49.53 -72.83 -104.03
N LEU A 291 -50.26 -71.72 -103.97
CA LEU A 291 -51.66 -71.58 -104.40
C LEU A 291 -51.76 -70.81 -105.73
N PRO A 292 -51.34 -71.38 -106.89
CA PRO A 292 -51.88 -70.94 -108.15
C PRO A 292 -53.38 -71.27 -108.14
N SER A 293 -54.21 -70.23 -107.98
CA SER A 293 -55.67 -70.32 -107.99
C SER A 293 -56.26 -70.87 -109.30
N SER A 294 -55.42 -71.07 -110.33
CA SER A 294 -55.74 -71.76 -111.57
C SER A 294 -55.55 -73.29 -111.54
N GLN A 295 -54.83 -73.87 -110.58
CA GLN A 295 -54.70 -75.34 -110.45
C GLN A 295 -55.76 -75.96 -109.52
N ASN A 296 -56.26 -75.20 -108.54
CA ASN A 296 -57.32 -75.70 -107.66
C ASN A 296 -58.68 -75.84 -108.37
N SER A 297 -58.98 -75.10 -109.44
CA SER A 297 -60.24 -75.33 -110.19
C SER A 297 -60.22 -76.63 -110.99
N GLU A 298 -59.10 -76.97 -111.64
CA GLU A 298 -58.96 -78.26 -112.32
C GLU A 298 -58.94 -79.44 -111.32
N LEU A 299 -58.33 -79.25 -110.15
CA LEU A 299 -58.32 -80.26 -109.09
C LEU A 299 -59.69 -80.43 -108.43
N ASP A 300 -60.44 -79.35 -108.16
CA ASP A 300 -61.81 -79.42 -107.64
C ASP A 300 -62.77 -80.05 -108.65
N ASP A 301 -62.70 -79.70 -109.95
CA ASP A 301 -63.53 -80.33 -110.97
C ASP A 301 -63.17 -81.80 -111.20
N ALA A 302 -61.89 -82.18 -111.06
CA ALA A 302 -61.44 -83.56 -111.07
C ALA A 302 -61.95 -84.34 -109.84
N ILE A 303 -61.84 -83.78 -108.63
CA ILE A 303 -62.34 -84.38 -107.38
C ILE A 303 -63.87 -84.51 -107.42
N LYS A 304 -64.59 -83.54 -107.98
CA LYS A 304 -66.05 -83.56 -108.09
C LYS A 304 -66.55 -84.60 -109.09
N ASN A 305 -65.84 -84.80 -110.20
CA ASN A 305 -66.11 -85.92 -111.12
C ASN A 305 -65.70 -87.28 -110.53
N ALA A 306 -64.57 -87.36 -109.83
CA ALA A 306 -64.11 -88.58 -109.18
C ALA A 306 -65.07 -89.04 -108.09
N ASN A 307 -65.53 -88.14 -107.22
CA ASN A 307 -66.50 -88.46 -106.17
C ASN A 307 -67.86 -88.90 -106.76
N LYS A 308 -68.32 -88.29 -107.86
CA LYS A 308 -69.52 -88.74 -108.56
C LYS A 308 -69.38 -90.17 -109.10
N LEU A 309 -68.23 -90.51 -109.68
CA LEU A 309 -67.91 -91.88 -110.12
C LEU A 309 -67.78 -92.87 -108.96
N ILE A 310 -67.17 -92.46 -107.84
CA ILE A 310 -67.03 -93.29 -106.63
C ILE A 310 -68.40 -93.58 -106.00
N GLU A 311 -69.32 -92.61 -106.02
CA GLU A 311 -70.68 -92.76 -105.48
C GLU A 311 -71.58 -93.62 -106.42
N GLU A 312 -71.36 -93.56 -107.74
CA GLU A 312 -72.00 -94.47 -108.71
C GLU A 312 -71.42 -95.91 -108.65
N ILE A 313 -70.14 -96.09 -108.28
CA ILE A 313 -69.48 -97.41 -108.16
C ILE A 313 -69.75 -98.09 -106.81
N ASN A 314 -69.80 -97.35 -105.69
CA ASN A 314 -70.03 -97.90 -104.34
C ASN A 314 -71.44 -98.49 -104.12
N VAL A 315 -72.35 -98.36 -105.09
CA VAL A 315 -73.67 -99.01 -105.06
C VAL A 315 -73.63 -100.42 -105.67
N TYR A 316 -72.55 -100.82 -106.36
CA TYR A 316 -72.53 -102.05 -107.18
C TYR A 316 -71.56 -103.16 -106.74
N TYR A 317 -70.64 -102.91 -105.79
CA TYR A 317 -69.80 -103.95 -105.18
C TYR A 317 -69.78 -103.74 -103.65
N SER A 318 -70.58 -104.48 -102.87
CA SER A 318 -70.48 -105.92 -102.55
C SER A 318 -69.21 -106.30 -101.78
N GLU A 319 -69.40 -106.65 -100.51
CA GLU A 319 -68.81 -107.82 -99.85
C GLU A 319 -67.39 -108.27 -100.27
N GLU A 320 -66.33 -107.88 -99.54
CA GLU A 320 -65.25 -108.81 -99.08
C GLU A 320 -64.25 -108.11 -98.13
N THR A 321 -63.66 -108.85 -97.17
CA THR A 321 -62.38 -108.60 -96.43
C THR A 321 -62.17 -107.26 -95.66
N GLN A 322 -61.91 -107.20 -94.33
CA GLN A 322 -60.92 -107.81 -93.41
C GLN A 322 -59.80 -106.84 -92.96
N HIS A 323 -59.57 -106.84 -91.63
CA HIS A 323 -58.41 -106.34 -90.83
C HIS A 323 -57.01 -106.81 -91.32
N PRO A 324 -55.82 -106.40 -90.75
CA PRO A 324 -55.53 -105.81 -89.41
C PRO A 324 -54.37 -104.75 -89.32
N ASP A 325 -54.02 -104.33 -88.07
CA ASP A 325 -52.65 -104.03 -87.54
C ASP A 325 -51.76 -102.89 -88.15
N LYS A 326 -50.69 -102.36 -87.52
CA LYS A 326 -50.21 -102.11 -86.11
C LYS A 326 -48.82 -101.39 -86.16
N ARG A 327 -48.34 -100.81 -85.03
CA ARG A 327 -46.91 -100.48 -84.69
C ARG A 327 -46.27 -99.32 -85.50
N MET A 328 -45.16 -98.64 -85.10
CA MET A 328 -44.25 -98.60 -83.91
C MET A 328 -43.58 -97.18 -83.83
N HIS A 329 -43.22 -96.62 -82.65
CA HIS A 329 -41.84 -96.44 -82.08
C HIS A 329 -40.72 -96.00 -83.06
N GLN A 330 -39.71 -95.13 -82.78
CA GLN A 330 -39.00 -94.60 -81.58
C GLN A 330 -38.25 -93.26 -81.96
N GLY A 331 -37.53 -92.47 -81.13
CA GLY A 331 -37.38 -92.39 -79.66
C GLY A 331 -35.93 -92.16 -79.12
N THR A 332 -35.72 -91.19 -78.20
CA THR A 332 -34.56 -91.00 -77.25
C THR A 332 -33.16 -90.59 -77.82
N ILE A 333 -32.11 -90.07 -77.12
CA ILE A 333 -31.80 -89.67 -75.69
C ILE A 333 -30.86 -88.38 -75.65
N LEU A 334 -30.20 -88.08 -74.50
CA LEU A 334 -28.98 -87.23 -74.24
C LEU A 334 -29.15 -85.70 -74.02
N GLU A 335 -28.31 -84.95 -73.26
CA GLU A 335 -27.62 -85.18 -71.95
C GLU A 335 -27.08 -83.82 -71.33
N PRO A 336 -26.76 -83.70 -70.00
CA PRO A 336 -26.41 -82.41 -69.33
C PRO A 336 -25.06 -82.33 -68.53
N ILE A 337 -24.51 -81.10 -68.33
CA ILE A 337 -23.36 -80.71 -67.44
C ILE A 337 -23.47 -79.19 -67.07
N GLY A 338 -23.01 -78.57 -65.95
CA GLY A 338 -22.58 -79.07 -64.63
C GLY A 338 -21.39 -78.32 -63.92
N ILE A 339 -21.67 -77.51 -62.85
CA ILE A 339 -20.74 -77.06 -61.75
C ILE A 339 -19.65 -75.99 -62.16
N ASP A 340 -19.26 -74.90 -61.47
CA ASP A 340 -18.81 -74.66 -60.06
C ASP A 340 -18.67 -73.14 -59.67
N GLN A 341 -18.32 -72.86 -58.40
CA GLN A 341 -17.84 -71.58 -57.82
C GLN A 341 -16.30 -71.67 -57.50
N PRO A 342 -15.48 -70.63 -57.12
CA PRO A 342 -15.66 -69.85 -55.85
C PRO A 342 -14.84 -68.53 -55.59
N LYS A 343 -14.91 -68.06 -54.31
CA LYS A 343 -13.86 -67.44 -53.44
C LYS A 343 -13.75 -65.91 -53.20
N LYS A 344 -13.37 -65.61 -51.94
CA LYS A 344 -13.17 -64.32 -51.26
C LYS A 344 -11.77 -63.69 -51.50
N ARG A 345 -11.69 -62.36 -51.44
CA ARG A 345 -10.75 -61.48 -50.67
C ARG A 345 -10.92 -60.03 -51.20
N LEU A 346 -10.70 -58.97 -50.43
CA LEU A 346 -10.21 -58.82 -49.04
C LEU A 346 -11.03 -57.73 -48.34
#